data_AF-A0A1I7M5U7-F1
#
_entry.id   AF-A0A1I7M5U7-F1
#
_cell.length_a   1.000
_cell.length_b   1.000
_cell.length_c   1.000
_cell.angle_alpha   90.00
_cell.angle_beta   90.00
_cell.angle_gamma   90.00
#
_symmetry.space_group_name_H-M   'P 1'
#
loop_
_entity.id
_entity.type
_entity.pdbx_description
1 polymer ?
#
loop_
_entity_poly.entity_id
_entity_poly.type
_entity_poly.pdbx_seq_one_letter_code
_entity_poly.pdbx_strand_id
1 'polypeptide(L)'
;MRDHLYLLAPDFADPAYPGRRFYCWHCALIEGVLAGFPALAARLDVTRLPWPRPRQALIDRLGEDHQTLPLLVFAPDAPEALATGRHGELRFTDDKDGILRALHARHGFPEPHP
;
A
#
# COMPACT_ATOMS: atom_id res chain seq x y z
N MET A 1 0.49 -16.81 5.86
CA MET A 1 -0.13 -15.48 5.70
C MET A 1 0.58 -14.76 4.56
N ARG A 2 -0.09 -13.82 3.89
CA ARG A 2 0.48 -13.04 2.79
C ARG A 2 0.63 -11.59 3.22
N ASP A 3 1.56 -10.88 2.59
CA ASP A 3 1.63 -9.43 2.76
C ASP A 3 0.36 -8.81 2.16
N HIS A 4 -0.15 -7.76 2.81
CA HIS A 4 -1.38 -7.09 2.43
C HIS A 4 -1.12 -5.64 2.07
N LEU A 5 -1.28 -5.32 0.80
CA LEU A 5 -1.15 -3.99 0.24
C LEU A 5 -2.50 -3.29 0.20
N TYR A 6 -2.56 -2.10 0.80
CA TYR A 6 -3.68 -1.20 0.74
C TYR A 6 -3.34 -0.04 -0.20
N LEU A 7 -4.24 0.23 -1.14
CA LEU A 7 -4.12 1.31 -2.11
C LEU A 7 -5.33 2.22 -2.02
N LEU A 8 -5.15 3.49 -2.37
CA LEU A 8 -6.27 4.40 -2.54
C LEU A 8 -6.92 4.13 -3.89
N ALA A 9 -8.23 3.85 -3.88
CA ALA A 9 -9.02 3.74 -5.10
C ALA A 9 -8.93 5.05 -5.90
N PRO A 10 -8.64 4.99 -7.22
CA PRO A 10 -8.55 6.19 -8.04
C PRO A 10 -9.93 6.83 -8.19
N ASP A 11 -9.93 8.03 -8.79
CA ASP A 11 -11.13 8.70 -9.24
C ASP A 11 -12.05 9.19 -8.09
N PHE A 12 -11.42 9.81 -7.09
CA PHE A 12 -12.11 10.36 -5.91
C PHE A 12 -12.30 11.88 -5.98
N ALA A 13 -13.28 12.38 -5.22
CA ALA A 13 -13.47 13.80 -4.97
C ALA A 13 -12.90 14.16 -3.61
N ASP A 14 -12.24 15.32 -3.52
CA ASP A 14 -11.78 15.92 -2.27
C ASP A 14 -12.64 17.15 -1.96
N PRO A 15 -13.35 17.19 -0.82
CA PRO A 15 -14.14 18.36 -0.41
C PRO A 15 -13.34 19.66 -0.34
N ALA A 16 -12.02 19.59 -0.14
CA ALA A 16 -11.14 20.78 -0.18
C ALA A 16 -10.98 21.36 -1.60
N TYR A 17 -11.35 20.61 -2.64
CA TYR A 17 -11.24 21.01 -4.04
C TYR A 17 -12.54 20.69 -4.82
N PRO A 18 -13.61 21.49 -4.61
CA PRO A 18 -14.92 21.24 -5.22
C PRO A 18 -14.87 21.14 -6.75
N GLY A 19 -15.62 20.18 -7.30
CA GLY A 19 -15.75 19.97 -8.76
C GLY A 19 -14.56 19.29 -9.43
N ARG A 20 -13.53 18.89 -8.67
CA ARG A 20 -12.34 18.21 -9.20
C ARG A 20 -12.31 16.73 -8.82
N ARG A 21 -11.70 15.92 -9.69
CA ARG A 21 -11.47 14.48 -9.48
C ARG A 21 -9.97 14.22 -9.44
N PHE A 22 -9.57 13.26 -8.61
CA PHE A 22 -8.18 13.02 -8.28
C PHE A 22 -7.82 11.53 -8.31
N TYR A 23 -6.53 11.28 -8.40
CA TYR A 23 -5.92 9.99 -8.11
C TYR A 23 -4.68 10.23 -7.24
N CYS A 24 -4.30 9.26 -6.43
CA CYS A 24 -3.02 9.29 -5.72
C CYS A 24 -1.93 8.76 -6.64
N TRP A 25 -0.95 9.60 -7.00
CA TRP A 25 0.10 9.21 -7.93
C TRP A 25 0.99 8.08 -7.40
N HIS A 26 1.24 8.01 -6.09
CA HIS A 26 1.94 6.87 -5.47
C HIS A 26 1.17 5.56 -5.66
N CYS A 27 -0.15 5.58 -5.43
CA CYS A 27 -1.00 4.40 -5.63
C CYS A 27 -1.06 4.03 -7.12
N ALA A 28 -1.21 5.00 -8.01
CA ALA A 28 -1.24 4.77 -9.46
C ALA A 28 0.05 4.14 -9.99
N LEU A 29 1.21 4.54 -9.46
CA LEU A 29 2.49 3.91 -9.75
C LEU A 29 2.45 2.42 -9.37
N ILE A 30 2.07 2.13 -8.12
CA ILE A 30 2.03 0.75 -7.62
C ILE A 30 1.01 -0.09 -8.39
N GLU A 31 -0.17 0.46 -8.72
CA GLU A 31 -1.16 -0.19 -9.59
C GLU A 31 -0.57 -0.57 -10.95
N GLY A 32 0.20 0.33 -11.57
CA GLY A 32 0.89 0.04 -12.83
C GLY A 32 1.91 -1.10 -12.71
N VAL A 33 2.68 -1.12 -11.62
CA VAL A 33 3.60 -2.23 -11.32
C VAL A 33 2.85 -3.54 -11.14
N LEU A 34 1.78 -3.56 -10.35
CA LEU A 34 0.97 -4.78 -10.14
C LEU A 34 0.35 -5.29 -11.45
N ALA A 35 -0.17 -4.39 -12.28
CA ALA A 35 -0.78 -4.71 -13.56
C ALA A 35 0.25 -5.25 -14.58
N GLY A 36 1.50 -4.77 -14.53
CA GLY A 36 2.58 -5.27 -15.38
C GLY A 36 3.04 -6.69 -15.01
N PHE A 37 2.83 -7.13 -13.78
CA PHE A 37 3.27 -8.43 -13.27
C PHE A 37 2.15 -9.20 -12.55
N PRO A 38 1.07 -9.57 -13.25
CA PRO A 38 -0.15 -10.11 -12.63
C PRO A 38 0.08 -11.42 -11.86
N ALA A 39 0.99 -12.29 -12.33
CA ALA A 39 1.35 -13.52 -11.62
C ALA A 39 2.06 -13.24 -10.29
N LEU A 40 2.88 -12.19 -10.22
CA LEU A 40 3.54 -11.78 -8.99
C LEU A 40 2.53 -11.11 -8.05
N ALA A 41 1.66 -10.24 -8.58
CA ALA A 41 0.61 -9.56 -7.84
C ALA A 41 -0.40 -10.55 -7.22
N ALA A 42 -0.69 -11.66 -7.91
CA ALA A 42 -1.55 -12.73 -7.40
C ALA A 42 -1.01 -13.45 -6.14
N ARG A 43 0.18 -13.09 -5.64
CA ARG A 43 0.77 -13.56 -4.37
C ARG A 43 0.67 -12.55 -3.21
N LEU A 44 0.11 -11.37 -3.46
CA LEU A 44 -0.20 -10.35 -2.45
C LEU A 44 -1.71 -10.30 -2.18
N ASP A 45 -2.11 -9.98 -0.96
CA ASP A 45 -3.47 -9.52 -0.72
C ASP A 45 -3.52 -8.03 -1.06
N VAL A 46 -4.50 -7.60 -1.86
CA VAL A 46 -4.59 -6.20 -2.32
C VAL A 46 -5.99 -5.67 -2.07
N THR A 47 -6.09 -4.58 -1.31
CA THR A 47 -7.36 -3.90 -1.04
C THR A 47 -7.30 -2.44 -1.47
N ARG A 48 -8.32 -2.00 -2.20
CA ARG A 48 -8.47 -0.60 -2.62
C ARG A 48 -9.50 0.05 -1.71
N LEU A 49 -9.09 1.08 -0.99
CA LEU A 49 -9.92 1.82 -0.05
C LEU A 49 -10.35 3.16 -0.65
N PRO A 50 -11.53 3.68 -0.30
CA PRO A 50 -11.98 4.97 -0.79
C PRO A 50 -11.22 6.13 -0.12
N TRP A 51 -11.33 7.33 -0.70
CA TRP A 51 -10.71 8.56 -0.18
C TRP A 51 -11.11 8.96 1.23
N PRO A 52 -12.40 8.96 1.62
CA PRO A 52 -12.81 9.47 2.92
C PRO A 52 -12.12 8.76 4.08
N ARG A 53 -11.76 9.56 5.10
CA ARG A 53 -11.43 9.08 6.45
C ARG A 53 -12.71 9.14 7.32
N PRO A 54 -12.83 8.34 8.39
CA PRO A 54 -11.89 7.31 8.85
C PRO A 54 -11.87 6.05 7.95
N ARG A 55 -10.70 5.42 7.82
CA ARG A 55 -10.49 4.18 7.06
C ARG A 55 -10.52 2.99 8.01
N GLN A 56 -11.73 2.52 8.34
CA GLN A 56 -11.93 1.49 9.37
C GLN A 56 -11.06 0.24 9.16
N ALA A 57 -10.92 -0.23 7.92
CA ALA A 57 -10.08 -1.38 7.59
C ALA A 57 -8.60 -1.24 7.99
N LEU A 58 -8.08 -0.02 8.05
CA LEU A 58 -6.73 0.26 8.57
C LEU A 58 -6.76 0.47 10.08
N ILE A 59 -7.78 1.15 10.61
CA ILE A 59 -7.91 1.40 12.06
C ILE A 59 -8.01 0.07 12.82
N ASP A 60 -8.84 -0.85 12.36
CA ASP A 60 -9.02 -2.18 12.99
C ASP A 60 -7.70 -2.97 13.05
N ARG A 61 -6.76 -2.66 12.15
CA ARG A 61 -5.53 -3.43 11.97
C ARG A 61 -4.30 -2.73 12.56
N LEU A 62 -4.21 -1.42 12.44
CA LEU A 62 -3.01 -0.62 12.75
C LEU A 62 -3.31 0.56 13.69
N GLY A 63 -4.54 0.70 14.18
CA GLY A 63 -4.95 1.84 15.01
C GLY A 63 -5.19 3.12 14.21
N GLU A 64 -5.66 4.15 14.92
CA GLU A 64 -6.14 5.40 14.32
C GLU A 64 -5.05 6.21 13.60
N ASP A 65 -3.80 6.08 14.02
CA ASP A 65 -2.69 6.87 13.51
C ASP A 65 -2.19 6.42 12.12
N HIS A 66 -2.53 5.20 11.69
CA HIS A 66 -1.94 4.55 10.51
C HIS A 66 -2.94 4.36 9.37
N GLN A 67 -3.49 5.47 8.88
CA GLN A 67 -4.50 5.48 7.81
C GLN A 67 -3.98 5.95 6.44
N THR A 68 -2.69 6.29 6.31
CA THR A 68 -2.09 6.76 5.06
C THR A 68 -2.06 5.65 4.01
N LEU A 69 -2.22 6.03 2.74
CA LEU A 69 -2.16 5.13 1.59
C LEU A 69 -1.20 5.70 0.54
N PRO A 70 -0.40 4.87 -0.16
CA PRO A 70 -0.38 3.40 -0.10
C PRO A 70 0.23 2.87 1.21
N LEU A 71 -0.11 1.64 1.60
CA LEU A 71 0.44 0.99 2.80
C LEU A 71 0.55 -0.51 2.62
N LEU A 72 1.70 -1.10 2.92
CA LEU A 72 1.93 -2.54 2.90
C LEU A 72 2.10 -3.07 4.33
N VAL A 73 1.19 -3.93 4.76
CA VAL A 73 1.34 -4.70 6.01
C VAL A 73 2.05 -6.01 5.70
N PHE A 74 3.13 -6.28 6.42
CA PHE A 74 3.94 -7.47 6.24
C PHE A 74 3.34 -8.70 6.92
N ALA A 75 3.50 -9.87 6.30
CA ALA A 75 3.38 -11.14 6.99
C ALA A 75 4.50 -11.30 8.05
N PRO A 76 4.29 -12.15 9.09
CA PRO A 76 5.22 -12.26 10.22
C PRO A 76 6.67 -12.64 9.83
N ASP A 77 6.84 -13.33 8.70
CA ASP A 77 8.13 -13.80 8.18
C ASP A 77 8.94 -12.73 7.44
N ALA A 78 8.43 -11.50 7.30
CA ALA A 78 9.16 -10.44 6.61
C ALA A 78 10.45 -10.06 7.35
N PRO A 79 11.56 -9.76 6.65
CA PRO A 79 12.74 -9.16 7.26
C PRO A 79 12.40 -7.84 7.96
N GLU A 80 13.00 -7.59 9.13
CA GLU A 80 12.75 -6.37 9.91
C GLU A 80 13.18 -5.10 9.15
N ALA A 81 14.29 -5.17 8.41
CA ALA A 81 14.86 -4.05 7.66
C ALA A 81 13.93 -3.48 6.55
N LEU A 82 12.86 -4.19 6.19
CA LEU A 82 11.90 -3.70 5.20
C LEU A 82 10.84 -2.76 5.80
N ALA A 83 10.60 -2.85 7.11
CA ALA A 83 9.58 -2.06 7.79
C ALA A 83 10.06 -0.64 8.10
N THR A 84 9.15 0.33 7.95
CA THR A 84 9.34 1.72 8.38
C THR A 84 8.43 2.08 9.55
N GLY A 85 7.47 1.22 9.89
CA GLY A 85 6.57 1.37 11.02
C GLY A 85 6.13 0.05 11.64
N ARG A 86 5.55 0.13 12.83
CA ARG A 86 5.04 -1.00 13.61
C ARG A 86 3.82 -0.59 14.44
N HIS A 87 2.84 -1.48 14.53
CA HIS A 87 1.71 -1.41 15.44
C HIS A 87 1.55 -2.75 16.18
N GLY A 88 1.95 -2.79 17.45
CA GLY A 88 2.11 -4.07 18.18
C GLY A 88 3.12 -4.99 17.48
N GLU A 89 2.67 -6.18 17.08
CA GLU A 89 3.51 -7.14 16.32
C GLU A 89 3.45 -6.93 14.80
N LEU A 90 2.51 -6.13 14.31
CA LEU A 90 2.36 -5.87 12.89
C LEU A 90 3.40 -4.85 12.45
N ARG A 91 4.07 -5.16 11.34
CA ARG A 91 5.07 -4.30 10.71
C ARG A 91 4.54 -3.84 9.37
N PHE A 92 4.86 -2.61 8.98
CA PHE A 92 4.40 -2.04 7.72
C PHE A 92 5.40 -1.05 7.12
N THR A 93 5.13 -0.68 5.88
CA THR A 93 5.72 0.49 5.21
C THR A 93 4.62 1.24 4.46
N ASP A 94 4.62 2.56 4.52
CA ASP A 94 3.55 3.45 4.04
C ASP A 94 4.05 4.50 3.02
N ASP A 95 5.26 4.31 2.51
CA ASP A 95 5.86 5.13 1.47
C ASP A 95 6.11 4.31 0.19
N LYS A 96 6.14 4.98 -0.96
CA LYS A 96 6.28 4.31 -2.26
C LYS A 96 7.57 3.50 -2.38
N ASP A 97 8.67 3.99 -1.80
CA ASP A 97 10.00 3.44 -2.02
C ASP A 97 10.20 2.18 -1.15
N GLY A 98 9.73 2.23 0.09
CA GLY A 98 9.64 1.07 0.97
C GLY A 98 8.77 -0.03 0.38
N ILE A 99 7.61 0.33 -0.21
CA ILE A 99 6.73 -0.64 -0.88
C ILE A 99 7.41 -1.25 -2.11
N LEU A 100 7.99 -0.46 -3.02
CA LEU A 100 8.67 -0.98 -4.21
C LEU A 100 9.84 -1.89 -3.84
N ARG A 101 10.64 -1.50 -2.84
CA ARG A 101 11.74 -2.31 -2.29
C ARG A 101 11.22 -3.64 -1.73
N ALA A 102 10.10 -3.63 -1.01
CA ALA A 102 9.48 -4.83 -0.48
C ALA A 102 8.92 -5.75 -1.59
N LEU A 103 8.27 -5.18 -2.60
CA LEU A 103 7.80 -5.92 -3.77
C LEU A 103 8.95 -6.63 -4.49
N HIS A 104 10.10 -5.96 -4.64
CA HIS A 104 11.30 -6.58 -5.19
C HIS A 104 11.85 -7.68 -4.26
N ALA A 105 12.22 -7.32 -3.03
CA ALA A 105 12.95 -8.20 -2.13
C ALA A 105 12.16 -9.44 -1.68
N ARG A 106 10.84 -9.33 -1.56
CA ARG A 106 9.98 -10.43 -1.06
C ARG A 106 9.20 -11.13 -2.15
N HIS A 107 8.80 -10.39 -3.17
CA HIS A 107 7.89 -10.87 -4.20
C HIS A 107 8.56 -10.93 -5.57
N GLY A 108 9.86 -10.67 -5.70
CA GLY A 108 10.59 -10.86 -6.96
C GLY A 108 10.08 -9.97 -8.11
N PHE A 109 9.41 -8.86 -7.80
CA PHE A 109 9.17 -7.82 -8.80
C PHE A 109 10.52 -7.26 -9.27
N PRO A 110 10.66 -6.87 -10.54
CA PRO A 110 11.87 -6.18 -10.97
C PRO A 110 12.00 -4.81 -10.30
N GLU A 111 13.23 -4.32 -10.20
CA GLU A 111 13.51 -2.98 -9.69
C GLU A 111 13.08 -1.90 -10.69
N PRO A 112 12.69 -0.70 -10.22
CA PRO A 112 12.51 0.44 -11.11
C PRO A 112 13.85 0.81 -11.76
N HIS A 113 13.82 1.19 -13.04
CA HIS A 113 15.00 1.74 -13.70
C HIS A 113 15.42 3.06 -13.03
N PRO A 114 16.73 3.33 -12.87
CA PRO A 114 17.24 4.61 -12.36
C PRO A 114 16.78 5.85 -13.13
#